data_AF-A0A2D5P3L5-F1
#
_entry.id   AF-A0A2D5P3L5-F1
#
_cell.length_a   1.000
_cell.length_b   1.000
_cell.length_c   1.000
_cell.angle_alpha   90.00
_cell.angle_beta   90.00
_cell.angle_gamma   90.00
#
_symmetry.space_group_name_H-M   'P 1'
#
loop_
_entity.id
_entity.type
_entity.pdbx_description
1 polymer ?
#
loop_
_entity_poly.entity_id
_entity_poly.type
_entity_poly.pdbx_seq_one_letter_code
_entity_poly.pdbx_strand_id
1 'polypeptide(L)'
;MKKSTIVASLILTSSLTYAFDIGSIAKGVMDNVVKTDSTNKTNTNTNTSLTDSTVTSGLKEALKVGVNYAVKELGTSNGYLNNSLVKIPLPDNLAKVETLLRNAGGDKIADDLINSMNKAATTAAPKTAEIFVDAIDKMSLQDAQNILAGDKNAATNYFKLNTTDSLKKMITPIIQDTMKENQVASYYDMANNFYKSNAKGLVESSEVMGLAKSFGVDSYLPGSSDQSLDDYVTEKAIGGLFTMIAQKEAEIRTNPVAQTTSLLKQVFGN
;
A
#
# COMPACT_ATOMS: atom_id res chain seq x y z
N MET A 1 51.17 39.94 39.85
CA MET A 1 51.69 38.60 39.54
C MET A 1 50.79 37.95 38.50
N LYS A 2 51.41 37.31 37.50
CA LYS A 2 50.88 36.44 36.43
C LYS A 2 49.97 37.06 35.36
N LYS A 3 50.63 37.58 34.31
CA LYS A 3 50.11 37.65 32.94
C LYS A 3 50.14 36.22 32.37
N SER A 4 49.09 35.80 31.65
CA SER A 4 49.18 34.64 30.78
C SER A 4 48.35 34.83 29.51
N THR A 5 48.98 34.42 28.43
CA THR A 5 48.84 34.80 27.02
C THR A 5 47.74 34.05 26.28
N ILE A 6 47.13 34.74 25.31
CA ILE A 6 46.25 34.22 24.26
C ILE A 6 47.08 33.29 23.35
N VAL A 7 46.66 32.03 23.22
CA VAL A 7 47.22 31.09 22.22
C VAL A 7 46.24 31.02 21.07
N ALA A 8 46.66 31.55 19.92
CA ALA A 8 46.00 31.38 18.64
C ALA A 8 46.30 29.96 18.11
N SER A 9 45.27 29.13 17.99
CA SER A 9 45.38 27.82 17.34
C SER A 9 45.26 27.99 15.83
N LEU A 10 46.41 27.94 15.17
CA LEU A 10 46.53 27.81 13.71
C LEU A 10 46.20 26.36 13.33
N ILE A 11 45.00 26.10 12.82
CA ILE A 11 44.67 24.79 12.25
C ILE A 11 45.23 24.74 10.83
N LEU A 12 46.35 24.04 10.65
CA LEU A 12 46.85 23.62 9.34
C LEU A 12 45.84 22.66 8.71
N THR A 13 45.14 23.10 7.66
CA THR A 13 44.41 22.23 6.75
C THR A 13 45.41 21.54 5.83
N SER A 14 45.70 20.26 6.07
CA SER A 14 46.40 19.40 5.12
C SER A 14 45.44 18.98 4.01
N SER A 15 45.52 19.65 2.85
CA SER A 15 44.90 19.17 1.62
C SER A 15 45.66 17.94 1.11
N LEU A 16 45.11 16.74 1.31
CA LEU A 16 45.53 15.54 0.59
C LEU A 16 44.97 15.63 -0.84
N THR A 17 45.78 16.16 -1.77
CA THR A 17 45.50 16.03 -3.20
C THR A 17 45.93 14.64 -3.65
N TYR A 18 44.98 13.73 -3.82
CA TYR A 18 45.19 12.54 -4.63
C TYR A 18 45.21 12.98 -6.11
N ALA A 19 46.40 13.06 -6.70
CA ALA A 19 46.53 13.18 -8.14
C ALA A 19 46.13 11.84 -8.77
N PHE A 20 44.94 11.78 -9.38
CA PHE A 20 44.56 10.70 -10.28
C PHE A 20 45.40 10.84 -11.56
N ASP A 21 46.39 9.96 -11.74
CA ASP A 21 47.15 9.86 -12.99
C ASP A 21 46.33 9.11 -14.06
N ILE A 22 45.61 9.90 -14.87
CA ILE A 22 44.84 9.42 -16.03
C ILE A 22 45.77 8.96 -17.18
N GLY A 23 47.08 9.21 -17.10
CA GLY A 23 48.05 8.86 -18.13
C GLY A 23 48.27 7.36 -18.34
N SER A 24 47.99 6.53 -17.32
CA SER A 24 48.16 5.07 -17.39
C SER A 24 46.98 4.34 -18.04
N ILE A 25 45.76 4.92 -17.99
CA ILE A 25 44.55 4.31 -18.57
C ILE A 25 44.49 4.53 -20.09
N ALA A 26 45.10 5.61 -20.59
CA ALA A 26 45.14 5.91 -22.03
C ALA A 26 46.02 4.95 -22.85
N LYS A 27 46.99 4.26 -22.24
CA LYS A 27 47.87 3.31 -22.94
C LYS A 27 47.24 1.93 -23.16
N GLY A 28 46.36 1.47 -22.27
CA GLY A 28 45.67 0.18 -22.42
C GLY A 28 44.55 0.17 -23.47
N VAL A 29 44.06 1.34 -23.87
CA VAL A 29 42.96 1.47 -24.85
C VAL A 29 43.49 1.70 -26.27
N MET A 30 44.68 2.28 -26.44
CA MET A 30 45.22 2.60 -27.77
C MET A 30 45.75 1.37 -28.54
N ASP A 31 46.24 0.35 -27.84
CA ASP A 31 46.77 -0.87 -28.49
C ASP A 31 45.67 -1.78 -29.07
N ASN A 32 44.39 -1.57 -28.70
CA ASN A 32 43.26 -2.33 -29.22
C ASN A 32 42.43 -1.58 -30.29
N VAL A 33 42.82 -0.37 -30.70
CA VAL A 33 42.05 0.45 -31.65
C VAL A 33 42.74 0.65 -33.01
N VAL A 34 43.99 0.22 -33.18
CA VAL A 34 44.68 0.30 -34.49
C VAL A 34 44.63 -1.03 -35.24
N LYS A 35 43.43 -1.40 -35.69
CA LYS A 35 43.22 -2.20 -36.91
C LYS A 35 42.06 -1.60 -37.69
N THR A 36 42.39 -0.60 -38.49
CA THR A 36 41.51 0.02 -39.47
C THR A 36 41.43 -0.87 -40.71
N ASP A 37 40.28 -1.49 -40.93
CA ASP A 37 39.73 -1.65 -42.27
C ASP A 37 38.47 -0.78 -42.37
N SER A 38 38.31 -0.16 -43.53
CA SER A 38 37.41 0.97 -43.78
C SER A 38 35.93 0.57 -43.90
N THR A 39 35.05 1.58 -43.78
CA THR A 39 33.61 1.65 -44.15
C THR A 39 32.54 1.30 -43.09
N ASN A 40 32.19 2.26 -42.23
CA ASN A 40 30.88 2.96 -42.28
C ASN A 40 30.73 3.93 -41.09
N LYS A 41 30.35 5.17 -41.39
CA LYS A 41 30.00 6.20 -40.40
C LYS A 41 28.60 5.92 -39.85
N THR A 42 28.52 5.52 -38.60
CA THR A 42 27.31 5.66 -37.77
C THR A 42 27.68 6.44 -36.52
N ASN A 43 27.10 7.63 -36.38
CA ASN A 43 27.13 8.42 -35.16
C ASN A 43 26.53 7.60 -34.02
N THR A 44 27.37 7.07 -33.13
CA THR A 44 26.93 6.57 -31.84
C THR A 44 26.77 7.76 -30.89
N ASN A 45 25.57 8.31 -30.86
CA ASN A 45 25.09 9.03 -29.68
C ASN A 45 25.12 8.03 -28.52
N THR A 46 26.09 8.16 -27.62
CA THR A 46 26.09 7.53 -26.30
C THR A 46 25.01 8.20 -25.46
N ASN A 47 23.75 7.93 -25.79
CA ASN A 47 22.68 8.03 -24.82
C ASN A 47 22.88 6.87 -23.85
N THR A 48 23.17 7.20 -22.60
CA THR A 48 23.12 6.34 -21.43
C THR A 48 21.71 5.81 -21.22
N SER A 49 21.21 5.01 -22.16
CA SER A 49 20.02 4.21 -21.97
C SER A 49 20.41 3.16 -20.94
N LEU A 50 19.98 3.37 -19.69
CA LEU A 50 19.96 2.30 -18.69
C LEU A 50 19.45 1.04 -19.40
N THR A 51 20.13 -0.10 -19.24
CA THR A 51 19.65 -1.33 -19.87
C THR A 51 18.25 -1.61 -19.35
N ASP A 52 17.34 -2.00 -20.24
CA ASP A 52 15.93 -2.25 -19.90
C ASP A 52 15.76 -3.19 -18.68
N SER A 53 16.75 -4.07 -18.46
CA SER A 53 16.85 -4.96 -17.31
C SER A 53 17.13 -4.23 -15.98
N THR A 54 18.01 -3.24 -15.95
CA THR A 54 18.31 -2.46 -14.73
C THR A 54 17.11 -1.62 -14.30
N VAL A 55 16.45 -0.96 -15.26
CA VAL A 55 15.24 -0.16 -15.01
C VAL A 55 14.12 -1.04 -14.44
N THR A 56 13.91 -2.20 -15.05
CA THR A 56 12.91 -3.18 -14.59
C THR A 56 13.20 -3.67 -13.18
N SER A 57 14.46 -4.01 -12.90
CA SER A 57 14.86 -4.49 -11.57
C SER A 57 14.64 -3.42 -10.50
N GLY A 58 14.96 -2.16 -10.79
CA GLY A 58 14.75 -1.07 -9.84
C GLY A 58 13.27 -0.73 -9.62
N LEU A 59 12.44 -0.81 -10.66
CA LEU A 59 10.99 -0.71 -10.47
C LEU A 59 10.46 -1.84 -9.57
N LYS A 60 10.83 -3.09 -9.85
CA LYS A 60 10.42 -4.23 -9.01
C LYS A 60 10.85 -4.05 -7.56
N GLU A 61 12.07 -3.56 -7.33
CA GLU A 61 12.56 -3.24 -6.00
C GLU A 61 11.73 -2.14 -5.31
N ALA A 62 11.39 -1.05 -6.02
CA ALA A 62 10.54 0.01 -5.49
C ALA A 62 9.17 -0.52 -5.06
N LEU A 63 8.58 -1.38 -5.89
CA LEU A 63 7.30 -2.02 -5.59
C LEU A 63 7.39 -2.94 -4.38
N LYS A 64 8.47 -3.73 -4.24
CA LYS A 64 8.69 -4.56 -3.04
C LYS A 64 8.83 -3.70 -1.78
N VAL A 65 9.53 -2.58 -1.86
CA VAL A 65 9.62 -1.61 -0.75
C VAL A 65 8.25 -1.03 -0.39
N GLY A 66 7.46 -0.63 -1.40
CA GLY A 66 6.10 -0.11 -1.20
C GLY A 66 5.16 -1.12 -0.54
N VAL A 67 5.20 -2.37 -0.98
CA VAL A 67 4.45 -3.49 -0.39
C VAL A 67 4.87 -3.72 1.06
N ASN A 68 6.17 -3.86 1.33
CA ASN A 68 6.69 -4.09 2.67
C ASN A 68 6.33 -2.97 3.63
N TYR A 69 6.39 -1.72 3.15
CA TYR A 69 5.94 -0.56 3.92
C TYR A 69 4.45 -0.66 4.25
N ALA A 70 3.59 -0.86 3.25
CA ALA A 70 2.14 -0.89 3.43
C ALA A 70 1.69 -2.00 4.39
N VAL A 71 2.15 -3.23 4.20
CA VAL A 71 1.76 -4.37 5.05
C VAL A 71 2.29 -4.22 6.48
N LYS A 72 3.47 -3.61 6.66
CA LYS A 72 4.04 -3.33 7.98
C LYS A 72 3.27 -2.23 8.69
N GLU A 73 3.06 -1.10 8.01
CA GLU A 73 2.35 0.06 8.56
C GLU A 73 0.93 -0.33 8.98
N LEU A 74 0.18 -0.95 8.06
CA LEU A 74 -1.20 -1.35 8.32
C LEU A 74 -1.33 -2.57 9.24
N GLY A 75 -0.26 -3.37 9.37
CA GLY A 75 -0.18 -4.47 10.32
C GLY A 75 0.26 -4.06 11.73
N THR A 76 0.67 -2.81 11.94
CA THR A 76 0.96 -2.31 13.30
C THR A 76 -0.30 -2.26 14.15
N SER A 77 -0.15 -2.21 15.48
CA SER A 77 -1.30 -2.07 16.37
C SER A 77 -2.14 -0.85 15.97
N ASN A 78 -3.43 -1.07 15.69
CA ASN A 78 -4.36 -0.05 15.18
C ASN A 78 -3.95 0.58 13.84
N GLY A 79 -3.19 -0.11 13.00
CA GLY A 79 -2.65 0.42 11.74
C GLY A 79 -3.72 1.00 10.81
N TYR A 80 -4.86 0.32 10.63
CA TYR A 80 -6.00 0.90 9.91
C TYR A 80 -6.70 2.00 10.71
N LEU A 81 -6.98 1.75 11.99
CA LEU A 81 -7.77 2.64 12.83
C LEU A 81 -7.14 4.04 12.98
N ASN A 82 -5.81 4.09 13.06
CA ASN A 82 -5.03 5.31 13.26
C ASN A 82 -4.64 6.00 11.95
N ASN A 83 -4.88 5.37 10.79
CA ASN A 83 -4.51 5.93 9.50
C ASN A 83 -5.75 6.54 8.81
N SER A 84 -5.80 7.87 8.73
CA SER A 84 -6.95 8.59 8.18
C SER A 84 -7.22 8.31 6.69
N LEU A 85 -6.24 7.83 5.94
CA LEU A 85 -6.41 7.50 4.52
C LEU A 85 -7.12 6.16 4.31
N VAL A 86 -7.02 5.25 5.28
CA VAL A 86 -7.50 3.86 5.11
C VAL A 86 -8.36 3.36 6.26
N LYS A 87 -8.58 4.16 7.31
CA LYS A 87 -9.51 3.86 8.39
C LYS A 87 -10.83 3.41 7.78
N ILE A 88 -11.32 2.28 8.28
CA ILE A 88 -12.56 1.67 7.82
C ILE A 88 -13.70 2.25 8.65
N PRO A 89 -14.55 3.14 8.08
CA PRO A 89 -15.75 3.60 8.76
C PRO A 89 -16.84 2.54 8.66
N LEU A 90 -17.92 2.73 9.43
CA LEU A 90 -19.15 2.02 9.18
C LEU A 90 -19.62 2.26 7.74
N PRO A 91 -20.23 1.25 7.08
CA PRO A 91 -20.86 1.46 5.78
C PRO A 91 -22.02 2.45 5.91
N ASP A 92 -22.35 3.15 4.81
CA ASP A 92 -23.27 4.31 4.81
C ASP A 92 -24.66 4.01 5.41
N ASN A 93 -25.14 2.78 5.20
CA ASN A 93 -26.40 2.31 5.76
C ASN A 93 -26.35 2.18 7.30
N LEU A 94 -25.19 1.88 7.88
CA LEU A 94 -24.96 1.77 9.32
C LEU A 94 -24.56 3.10 9.94
N ALA A 95 -23.95 4.02 9.19
CA ALA A 95 -23.56 5.35 9.69
C ALA A 95 -24.78 6.17 10.18
N LYS A 96 -25.94 6.02 9.53
CA LYS A 96 -27.20 6.66 9.99
C LYS A 96 -27.69 6.05 11.31
N VAL A 97 -27.57 4.74 11.46
CA VAL A 97 -27.94 4.02 12.68
C VAL A 97 -27.00 4.38 13.82
N GLU A 98 -25.71 4.50 13.55
CA GLU A 98 -24.71 4.99 14.51
C GLU A 98 -25.11 6.35 15.09
N THR A 99 -25.50 7.31 14.25
CA THR A 99 -25.88 8.64 14.74
C THR A 99 -27.04 8.57 15.73
N LEU A 100 -28.05 7.74 15.43
CA LEU A 100 -29.18 7.51 16.33
C LEU A 100 -28.76 6.77 17.61
N LEU A 101 -27.90 5.76 17.47
CA LEU A 101 -27.42 4.94 18.57
C LEU A 101 -26.60 5.78 19.56
N ARG A 102 -25.71 6.63 19.05
CA ARG A 102 -24.94 7.60 19.86
C ARG A 102 -25.85 8.58 20.58
N ASN A 103 -26.84 9.16 19.89
CA ASN A 103 -27.82 10.06 20.51
C ASN A 103 -28.64 9.38 21.61
N ALA A 104 -28.79 8.05 21.57
CA ALA A 104 -29.45 7.24 22.59
C ALA A 104 -28.50 6.71 23.69
N GLY A 105 -27.22 7.13 23.70
CA GLY A 105 -26.22 6.70 24.69
C GLY A 105 -25.46 5.42 24.34
N GLY A 106 -25.50 4.99 23.08
CA GLY A 106 -24.86 3.78 22.57
C GLY A 106 -23.48 3.98 21.93
N ASP A 107 -22.74 5.01 22.33
CA ASP A 107 -21.40 5.33 21.77
C ASP A 107 -20.45 4.14 21.75
N LYS A 108 -20.42 3.38 22.85
CA LYS A 108 -19.54 2.22 22.99
C LYS A 108 -19.78 1.17 21.91
N ILE A 109 -21.03 0.95 21.51
CA ILE A 109 -21.37 -0.07 20.51
C ILE A 109 -20.84 0.33 19.13
N ALA A 110 -21.01 1.60 18.76
CA ALA A 110 -20.49 2.11 17.49
C ALA A 110 -18.96 2.09 17.46
N ASP A 111 -18.32 2.49 18.57
CA ASP A 111 -16.87 2.45 18.69
C ASP A 111 -16.32 1.02 18.63
N ASP A 112 -16.93 0.07 19.35
CA ASP A 112 -16.53 -1.34 19.36
C ASP A 112 -16.65 -1.96 17.95
N LEU A 113 -17.69 -1.60 17.19
CA LEU A 113 -17.85 -2.09 15.81
C LEU A 113 -16.77 -1.54 14.87
N ILE A 114 -16.54 -0.22 14.89
CA ILE A 114 -15.47 0.41 14.10
C ILE A 114 -14.11 -0.19 14.49
N ASN A 115 -13.85 -0.34 15.78
CA ASN A 115 -12.62 -0.94 16.28
C ASN A 115 -12.46 -2.37 15.78
N SER A 116 -13.50 -3.19 15.82
CA SER A 116 -13.45 -4.58 15.33
C SER A 116 -13.16 -4.64 13.83
N MET A 117 -13.82 -3.82 13.01
CA MET A 117 -13.61 -3.77 11.55
C MET A 117 -12.16 -3.39 11.21
N ASN A 118 -11.64 -2.35 11.86
CA ASN A 118 -10.26 -1.90 11.64
C ASN A 118 -9.23 -2.90 12.20
N LYS A 119 -9.54 -3.55 13.34
CA LYS A 119 -8.70 -4.60 13.92
C LYS A 119 -8.61 -5.79 12.98
N ALA A 120 -9.72 -6.21 12.39
CA ALA A 120 -9.77 -7.30 11.42
C ALA A 120 -8.87 -7.01 10.20
N ALA A 121 -8.99 -5.83 9.60
CA ALA A 121 -8.14 -5.42 8.49
C ALA A 121 -6.65 -5.33 8.87
N THR A 122 -6.36 -4.81 10.07
CA THR A 122 -5.00 -4.74 10.64
C THR A 122 -4.39 -6.13 10.81
N THR A 123 -5.17 -7.10 11.31
CA THR A 123 -4.75 -8.49 11.47
C THR A 123 -4.47 -9.16 10.13
N ALA A 124 -5.26 -8.86 9.09
CA ALA A 124 -5.13 -9.46 7.77
C ALA A 124 -3.95 -8.91 6.94
N ALA A 125 -3.68 -7.60 7.02
CA ALA A 125 -2.66 -6.94 6.19
C ALA A 125 -1.29 -7.64 6.10
N PRO A 126 -0.62 -8.03 7.19
CA PRO A 126 0.70 -8.66 7.12
C PRO A 126 0.69 -10.03 6.41
N LYS A 127 -0.46 -10.70 6.32
CA LYS A 127 -0.60 -12.01 5.64
C LYS A 127 -0.65 -11.89 4.12
N THR A 128 -0.72 -10.67 3.58
CA THR A 128 -0.87 -10.42 2.14
C THR A 128 0.44 -10.20 1.40
N ALA A 129 1.55 -10.00 2.12
CA ALA A 129 2.83 -9.60 1.55
C ALA A 129 3.30 -10.52 0.41
N GLU A 130 3.21 -11.83 0.61
CA GLU A 130 3.65 -12.83 -0.36
C GLU A 130 2.84 -12.76 -1.67
N ILE A 131 1.53 -12.49 -1.60
CA ILE A 131 0.66 -12.36 -2.79
C ILE A 131 1.15 -11.21 -3.69
N PHE A 132 1.57 -10.10 -3.09
CA PHE A 132 2.11 -8.97 -3.84
C PHE A 132 3.52 -9.26 -4.38
N VAL A 133 4.39 -9.88 -3.58
CA VAL A 133 5.75 -10.24 -4.00
C VAL A 133 5.69 -11.21 -5.19
N ASP A 134 4.82 -12.21 -5.14
CA ASP A 134 4.59 -13.15 -6.24
C ASP A 134 4.16 -12.45 -7.53
N ALA A 135 3.28 -11.44 -7.43
CA ALA A 135 2.87 -10.65 -8.58
C ALA A 135 4.03 -9.83 -9.17
N ILE A 136 4.88 -9.24 -8.31
CA ILE A 136 6.09 -8.51 -8.75
C ILE A 136 7.08 -9.44 -9.44
N ASP A 137 7.27 -10.65 -8.91
CA ASP A 137 8.21 -11.60 -9.47
C ASP A 137 7.74 -12.11 -10.85
N LYS A 138 6.42 -12.32 -11.01
CA LYS A 138 5.78 -12.70 -12.29
C LYS A 138 5.65 -11.54 -13.29
N MET A 139 5.90 -10.30 -12.89
CA MET A 139 5.83 -9.12 -13.77
C MET A 139 6.78 -9.24 -14.96
N SER A 140 6.25 -9.11 -16.18
CA SER A 140 7.04 -9.13 -17.39
C SER A 140 7.84 -7.83 -17.58
N LEU A 141 8.81 -7.85 -18.51
CA LEU A 141 9.53 -6.63 -18.91
C LEU A 141 8.56 -5.57 -19.45
N GLN A 142 7.57 -5.98 -20.25
CA GLN A 142 6.59 -5.07 -20.83
C GLN A 142 5.70 -4.43 -19.75
N ASP A 143 5.27 -5.21 -18.75
CA ASP A 143 4.48 -4.68 -17.63
C ASP A 143 5.27 -3.63 -16.85
N ALA A 144 6.55 -3.92 -16.57
CA ALA A 144 7.43 -2.99 -15.87
C ALA A 144 7.61 -1.68 -16.66
N GLN A 145 7.84 -1.77 -17.97
CA GLN A 145 7.95 -0.60 -18.84
C GLN A 145 6.63 0.20 -18.88
N ASN A 146 5.49 -0.47 -18.96
CA ASN A 146 4.17 0.17 -18.94
C ASN A 146 3.91 0.88 -17.60
N ILE A 147 4.35 0.31 -16.48
CA ILE A 147 4.21 0.94 -15.16
C ILE A 147 5.12 2.16 -15.02
N LEU A 148 6.33 2.10 -15.57
CA LEU A 148 7.27 3.21 -15.52
C LEU A 148 6.82 4.39 -16.39
N ALA A 149 6.37 4.09 -17.61
CA ALA A 149 5.90 5.09 -18.57
C ALA A 149 4.47 5.58 -18.27
N GLY A 150 3.70 4.81 -17.51
CA GLY A 150 2.31 5.10 -17.18
C GLY A 150 2.15 6.15 -16.08
N ASP A 151 0.89 6.56 -15.87
CA ASP A 151 0.51 7.51 -14.84
C ASP A 151 0.81 7.01 -13.43
N LYS A 152 0.68 7.90 -12.44
CA LYS A 152 0.93 7.64 -11.01
C LYS A 152 0.21 6.41 -10.44
N ASN A 153 -0.85 5.92 -11.09
CA ASN A 153 -1.63 4.76 -10.65
C ASN A 153 -1.30 3.45 -11.40
N ALA A 154 -0.34 3.45 -12.33
CA ALA A 154 -0.07 2.30 -13.19
C ALA A 154 0.32 1.04 -12.38
N ALA A 155 1.19 1.20 -11.37
CA ALA A 155 1.57 0.13 -10.45
C ALA A 155 0.37 -0.41 -9.65
N THR A 156 -0.48 0.48 -9.14
CA THR A 156 -1.67 0.10 -8.37
C THR A 156 -2.68 -0.65 -9.23
N ASN A 157 -2.88 -0.22 -10.48
CA ASN A 157 -3.77 -0.91 -11.41
C ASN A 157 -3.24 -2.30 -11.75
N TYR A 158 -1.94 -2.44 -11.96
CA TYR A 158 -1.30 -3.74 -12.13
C TYR A 158 -1.60 -4.66 -10.93
N PHE A 159 -1.42 -4.18 -9.69
CA PHE A 159 -1.75 -4.99 -8.52
C PHE A 159 -3.23 -5.36 -8.45
N LYS A 160 -4.14 -4.41 -8.64
CA LYS A 160 -5.59 -4.69 -8.66
C LYS A 160 -5.95 -5.82 -9.62
N LEU A 161 -5.37 -5.81 -10.82
CA LEU A 161 -5.62 -6.84 -11.83
C LEU A 161 -5.02 -8.21 -11.46
N ASN A 162 -3.87 -8.23 -10.79
CA ASN A 162 -3.10 -9.46 -10.60
C ASN A 162 -3.19 -10.05 -9.18
N THR A 163 -3.75 -9.34 -8.20
CA THR A 163 -3.76 -9.79 -6.80
C THR A 163 -5.14 -9.80 -6.15
N THR A 164 -6.14 -9.07 -6.65
CA THR A 164 -7.43 -8.89 -5.95
C THR A 164 -8.10 -10.20 -5.57
N ASP A 165 -8.17 -11.18 -6.46
CA ASP A 165 -8.85 -12.45 -6.18
C ASP A 165 -8.12 -13.25 -5.09
N SER A 166 -6.80 -13.33 -5.17
CA SER A 166 -5.95 -13.98 -4.16
C SER A 166 -6.03 -13.26 -2.81
N LEU A 167 -6.09 -11.92 -2.83
CA LEU A 167 -6.25 -11.11 -1.62
C LEU A 167 -7.61 -11.36 -0.97
N LYS A 168 -8.72 -11.34 -1.75
CA LYS A 168 -10.06 -11.67 -1.24
C LYS A 168 -10.04 -13.06 -0.58
N LYS A 169 -9.52 -14.06 -1.28
CA LYS A 169 -9.42 -15.44 -0.78
C LYS A 169 -8.63 -15.55 0.54
N MET A 170 -7.55 -14.78 0.71
CA MET A 170 -6.73 -14.77 1.93
C MET A 170 -7.37 -13.97 3.07
N ILE A 171 -7.95 -12.81 2.77
CA ILE A 171 -8.39 -11.83 3.77
C ILE A 171 -9.75 -12.21 4.34
N THR A 172 -10.71 -12.61 3.50
CA THR A 172 -12.10 -12.91 3.93
C THR A 172 -12.18 -13.78 5.19
N PRO A 173 -11.53 -14.97 5.27
CA PRO A 173 -11.64 -15.82 6.46
C PRO A 173 -11.05 -15.16 7.72
N ILE A 174 -9.96 -14.39 7.58
CA ILE A 174 -9.35 -13.67 8.72
C ILE A 174 -10.29 -12.59 9.25
N ILE A 175 -10.96 -11.87 8.34
CA ILE A 175 -11.97 -10.88 8.72
C ILE A 175 -13.11 -11.55 9.46
N GLN A 176 -13.69 -12.61 8.89
CA GLN A 176 -14.79 -13.35 9.49
C GLN A 176 -14.45 -13.85 10.90
N ASP A 177 -13.24 -14.38 11.09
CA ASP A 177 -12.83 -14.90 12.39
C ASP A 177 -12.57 -13.78 13.40
N THR A 178 -11.88 -12.70 12.99
CA THR A 178 -11.63 -11.55 13.89
C THR A 178 -12.92 -10.84 14.28
N MET A 179 -13.88 -10.73 13.37
CA MET A 179 -15.18 -10.09 13.63
C MET A 179 -16.05 -10.91 14.58
N LYS A 180 -15.94 -12.25 14.59
CA LYS A 180 -16.63 -13.12 15.56
C LYS A 180 -16.09 -12.95 16.99
N GLU A 181 -14.77 -12.77 17.14
CA GLU A 181 -14.10 -12.70 18.44
C GLU A 181 -14.50 -11.45 19.27
N ASN A 182 -14.74 -10.31 18.63
CA ASN A 182 -14.94 -9.02 19.31
C ASN A 182 -16.39 -8.73 19.76
N GLN A 183 -17.19 -9.76 20.05
CA GLN A 183 -18.60 -9.62 20.44
C GLN A 183 -19.46 -8.84 19.43
N VAL A 184 -19.00 -8.62 18.19
CA VAL A 184 -19.86 -8.09 17.11
C VAL A 184 -20.99 -9.07 16.78
N ALA A 185 -20.80 -10.35 17.08
CA ALA A 185 -21.87 -11.35 17.10
C ALA A 185 -23.07 -10.90 17.97
N SER A 186 -22.82 -10.22 19.10
CA SER A 186 -23.89 -9.67 19.95
C SER A 186 -24.64 -8.51 19.28
N TYR A 187 -24.01 -7.81 18.32
CA TYR A 187 -24.68 -6.78 17.50
C TYR A 187 -25.56 -7.42 16.43
N TYR A 188 -25.07 -8.47 15.76
CA TYR A 188 -25.91 -9.29 14.88
C TYR A 188 -27.08 -9.89 15.64
N ASP A 189 -26.85 -10.42 16.83
CA ASP A 189 -27.91 -10.92 17.71
C ASP A 189 -28.81 -9.79 18.21
N MET A 190 -28.30 -8.60 18.51
CA MET A 190 -29.11 -7.44 18.92
C MET A 190 -30.01 -6.97 17.77
N ALA A 191 -29.46 -6.80 16.57
CA ALA A 191 -30.23 -6.42 15.39
C ALA A 191 -31.28 -7.49 15.04
N ASN A 192 -30.88 -8.76 15.07
CA ASN A 192 -31.74 -9.91 14.81
C ASN A 192 -32.82 -10.08 15.91
N ASN A 193 -32.49 -9.85 17.17
CA ASN A 193 -33.42 -9.93 18.29
C ASN A 193 -34.35 -8.72 18.33
N PHE A 194 -33.87 -7.50 18.06
CA PHE A 194 -34.72 -6.33 17.90
C PHE A 194 -35.72 -6.55 16.76
N TYR A 195 -35.25 -7.06 15.62
CA TYR A 195 -36.07 -7.47 14.49
C TYR A 195 -37.12 -8.53 14.90
N LYS A 196 -36.67 -9.64 15.51
CA LYS A 196 -37.54 -10.76 15.93
C LYS A 196 -38.54 -10.39 17.01
N SER A 197 -38.19 -9.48 17.93
CA SER A 197 -39.00 -9.13 19.09
C SER A 197 -39.94 -7.95 18.85
N ASN A 198 -39.56 -6.97 18.01
CA ASN A 198 -40.34 -5.73 17.83
C ASN A 198 -40.89 -5.55 16.41
N ALA A 199 -40.29 -6.20 15.41
CA ALA A 199 -40.65 -6.00 14.00
C ALA A 199 -41.23 -7.26 13.34
N LYS A 200 -41.09 -8.45 13.92
CA LYS A 200 -41.53 -9.71 13.29
C LYS A 200 -43.01 -9.73 12.90
N GLY A 201 -43.88 -9.19 13.74
CA GLY A 201 -45.33 -9.07 13.44
C GLY A 201 -45.68 -8.00 12.39
N LEU A 202 -44.77 -7.06 12.10
CA LEU A 202 -44.94 -6.00 11.12
C LEU A 202 -44.23 -6.32 9.78
N VAL A 203 -43.11 -7.05 9.82
CA VAL A 203 -42.28 -7.36 8.66
C VAL A 203 -42.68 -8.67 7.97
N GLU A 204 -43.34 -9.60 8.66
CA GLU A 204 -44.00 -10.74 7.98
C GLU A 204 -45.19 -10.30 7.11
N SER A 205 -45.64 -9.05 7.21
CA SER A 205 -46.53 -8.45 6.22
C SER A 205 -45.74 -8.14 4.93
N SER A 206 -46.16 -8.73 3.81
CA SER A 206 -45.44 -8.69 2.52
C SER A 206 -45.21 -7.27 1.99
N GLU A 207 -46.06 -6.32 2.37
CA GLU A 207 -46.00 -4.91 1.94
C GLU A 207 -44.90 -4.12 2.65
N VAL A 208 -44.71 -4.36 3.95
CA VAL A 208 -43.65 -3.72 4.74
C VAL A 208 -42.29 -4.29 4.36
N MET A 209 -42.21 -5.59 4.07
CA MET A 209 -41.00 -6.20 3.51
C MET A 209 -40.65 -5.61 2.13
N GLY A 210 -41.64 -5.32 1.28
CA GLY A 210 -41.42 -4.64 0.00
C GLY A 210 -40.87 -3.22 0.14
N LEU A 211 -41.34 -2.47 1.14
CA LEU A 211 -40.80 -1.15 1.48
C LEU A 211 -39.40 -1.25 2.10
N ALA A 212 -39.19 -2.14 3.06
CA ALA A 212 -37.89 -2.41 3.67
C ALA A 212 -36.82 -2.75 2.59
N LYS A 213 -37.22 -3.54 1.60
CA LYS A 213 -36.43 -3.88 0.41
C LYS A 213 -36.08 -2.66 -0.45
N SER A 214 -37.01 -1.72 -0.61
CA SER A 214 -36.72 -0.43 -1.25
C SER A 214 -35.77 0.47 -0.44
N PHE A 215 -35.59 0.20 0.85
CA PHE A 215 -34.66 0.91 1.75
C PHE A 215 -33.32 0.19 1.97
N GLY A 216 -33.10 -1.00 1.38
CA GLY A 216 -31.80 -1.71 1.41
C GLY A 216 -31.43 -2.35 2.74
N VAL A 217 -32.42 -2.71 3.58
CA VAL A 217 -32.15 -3.38 4.87
C VAL A 217 -31.91 -4.89 4.74
N ASP A 218 -32.22 -5.46 3.58
CA ASP A 218 -32.06 -6.88 3.21
C ASP A 218 -30.60 -7.32 3.30
N SER A 219 -29.67 -6.46 2.88
CA SER A 219 -28.20 -6.66 2.88
C SER A 219 -27.62 -7.07 4.23
N TYR A 220 -28.36 -6.87 5.32
CA TYR A 220 -27.88 -7.10 6.69
C TYR A 220 -28.63 -8.23 7.39
N LEU A 221 -29.60 -8.87 6.70
CA LEU A 221 -30.19 -10.12 7.16
C LEU A 221 -29.26 -11.28 6.77
N PRO A 222 -29.02 -12.25 7.67
CA PRO A 222 -28.25 -13.44 7.32
C PRO A 222 -28.95 -14.18 6.17
N GLY A 223 -28.35 -14.14 4.98
CA GLY A 223 -28.82 -14.87 3.79
C GLY A 223 -29.26 -14.03 2.58
N SER A 224 -29.21 -12.68 2.63
CA SER A 224 -29.53 -11.84 1.46
C SER A 224 -28.26 -11.38 0.74
N SER A 225 -28.31 -11.39 -0.58
CA SER A 225 -27.18 -11.29 -1.52
C SER A 225 -26.58 -9.89 -1.76
N ASP A 226 -26.73 -8.94 -0.83
CA ASP A 226 -26.13 -7.59 -0.92
C ASP A 226 -25.04 -7.45 0.16
N GLN A 227 -23.81 -7.13 -0.28
CA GLN A 227 -22.52 -7.10 0.43
C GLN A 227 -22.56 -7.21 1.96
N SER A 228 -22.14 -8.38 2.48
CA SER A 228 -22.01 -8.59 3.93
C SER A 228 -21.04 -7.59 4.55
N LEU A 229 -21.17 -7.29 5.85
CA LEU A 229 -20.21 -6.43 6.56
C LEU A 229 -18.77 -6.96 6.42
N ASP A 230 -18.60 -8.29 6.42
CA ASP A 230 -17.31 -8.94 6.24
C ASP A 230 -16.74 -8.70 4.83
N ASP A 231 -17.58 -8.72 3.79
CA ASP A 231 -17.18 -8.38 2.43
C ASP A 231 -16.81 -6.90 2.31
N TYR A 232 -17.58 -6.01 2.94
CA TYR A 232 -17.25 -4.58 2.99
C TYR A 232 -15.90 -4.35 3.66
N VAL A 233 -15.64 -4.97 4.81
CA VAL A 233 -14.35 -4.85 5.52
C VAL A 233 -13.23 -5.45 4.69
N THR A 234 -13.45 -6.60 4.05
CA THR A 234 -12.48 -7.24 3.14
C THR A 234 -12.10 -6.29 2.00
N GLU A 235 -13.06 -5.67 1.33
CA GLU A 235 -12.79 -4.74 0.23
C GLU A 235 -12.09 -3.47 0.70
N LYS A 236 -12.46 -2.94 1.87
CA LYS A 236 -11.77 -1.78 2.47
C LYS A 236 -10.34 -2.12 2.89
N ALA A 237 -10.09 -3.32 3.42
CA ALA A 237 -8.75 -3.79 3.74
C ALA A 237 -7.87 -3.88 2.47
N ILE A 238 -8.39 -4.50 1.41
CA ILE A 238 -7.68 -4.58 0.12
C ILE A 238 -7.40 -3.18 -0.46
N GLY A 239 -8.41 -2.31 -0.45
CA GLY A 239 -8.29 -0.93 -0.90
C GLY A 239 -7.26 -0.14 -0.09
N GLY A 240 -7.19 -0.36 1.22
CA GLY A 240 -6.21 0.26 2.10
C GLY A 240 -4.78 -0.14 1.75
N LEU A 241 -4.53 -1.43 1.53
CA LEU A 241 -3.24 -1.93 1.06
C LEU A 241 -2.81 -1.25 -0.25
N PHE A 242 -3.71 -1.22 -1.25
CA PHE A 242 -3.42 -0.55 -2.51
C PHE A 242 -3.12 0.94 -2.35
N THR A 243 -3.85 1.63 -1.46
CA THR A 243 -3.66 3.05 -1.17
C THR A 243 -2.28 3.32 -0.58
N MET A 244 -1.88 2.54 0.43
CA MET A 244 -0.57 2.72 1.08
C MET A 244 0.59 2.33 0.17
N ILE A 245 0.44 1.29 -0.66
CA ILE A 245 1.44 0.93 -1.67
C ILE A 245 1.61 2.09 -2.68
N ALA A 246 0.50 2.63 -3.19
CA ALA A 246 0.52 3.74 -4.13
C ALA A 246 1.20 4.99 -3.55
N GLN A 247 0.86 5.32 -2.30
CA GLN A 247 1.47 6.45 -1.60
C GLN A 247 2.99 6.29 -1.49
N LYS A 248 3.47 5.10 -1.10
CA LYS A 248 4.90 4.87 -0.91
C LYS A 248 5.66 4.82 -2.23
N GLU A 249 5.07 4.23 -3.26
CA GLU A 249 5.64 4.20 -4.60
C GLU A 249 5.80 5.62 -5.17
N ALA A 250 4.77 6.46 -5.03
CA ALA A 250 4.82 7.86 -5.44
C ALA A 250 5.92 8.65 -4.70
N GLU A 251 6.12 8.36 -3.41
CA GLU A 251 7.21 8.94 -2.62
C GLU A 251 8.58 8.55 -3.17
N ILE A 252 8.80 7.26 -3.50
CA ILE A 252 10.06 6.77 -4.08
C ILE A 252 10.35 7.43 -5.43
N ARG A 253 9.33 7.62 -6.29
CA ARG A 253 9.48 8.27 -7.59
C ARG A 253 9.90 9.74 -7.50
N THR A 254 9.48 10.45 -6.45
CA THR A 254 9.58 11.92 -6.39
C THR A 254 10.57 12.45 -5.36
N ASN A 255 10.93 11.65 -4.35
CA ASN A 255 11.79 12.06 -3.25
C ASN A 255 13.10 11.24 -3.24
N PRO A 256 14.26 11.85 -3.55
CA PRO A 256 15.56 11.18 -3.48
C PRO A 256 15.88 10.56 -2.10
N VAL A 257 15.32 11.09 -1.02
CA VAL A 257 15.50 10.53 0.34
C VAL A 257 14.78 9.18 0.50
N ALA A 258 13.67 8.97 -0.23
CA ALA A 258 12.93 7.71 -0.22
C ALA A 258 13.60 6.63 -1.09
N GLN A 259 14.56 7.01 -1.95
CA GLN A 259 15.35 6.11 -2.78
C GLN A 259 16.52 5.53 -1.97
N THR A 260 16.20 4.67 -1.01
CA THR A 260 17.14 4.21 0.01
C THR A 260 18.22 3.26 -0.51
N THR A 261 18.08 2.73 -1.72
CA THR A 261 19.03 1.78 -2.33
C THR A 261 19.70 2.37 -3.57
N SER A 262 20.86 1.82 -3.94
CA SER A 262 21.59 2.26 -5.14
C SER A 262 20.77 2.05 -6.41
N LEU A 263 20.00 0.97 -6.50
CA LEU A 263 19.17 0.67 -7.65
C LEU A 263 17.99 1.65 -7.79
N LEU A 264 17.36 2.02 -6.66
CA LEU A 264 16.31 3.06 -6.67
C LEU A 264 16.85 4.42 -7.11
N LYS A 265 18.03 4.82 -6.61
CA LYS A 265 18.70 6.05 -7.05
C LYS A 265 19.07 6.01 -8.53
N GLN A 266 19.45 4.85 -9.04
CA GLN A 266 19.80 4.70 -10.45
C GLN A 266 18.56 4.80 -11.37
N VAL A 267 17.39 4.35 -10.92
CA VAL A 267 16.15 4.38 -11.71
C VAL A 267 15.38 5.68 -11.56
N PHE A 268 15.35 6.27 -10.36
CA PHE A 268 14.52 7.44 -10.03
C PHE A 268 15.33 8.67 -9.59
N GLY A 269 16.64 8.56 -9.46
CA GLY A 269 17.51 9.68 -9.11
C GLY A 269 17.70 10.57 -10.32
N ASN A 270 17.00 11.71 -10.30
CA ASN A 270 17.28 12.84 -11.19
C ASN A 270 18.24 13.81 -10.49
#